data_AF-A0A970TBF4-F1
#
_entry.id   AF-A0A970TBF4-F1
#
_cell.length_a   1.000
_cell.length_b   1.000
_cell.length_c   1.000
_cell.angle_alpha   90.00
_cell.angle_beta   90.00
_cell.angle_gamma   90.00
#
_symmetry.space_group_name_H-M   'P 1'
#
loop_
_entity.id
_entity.type
_entity.pdbx_description
1 polymer ?
#
loop_
_entity_poly.entity_id
_entity_poly.type
_entity_poly.pdbx_seq_one_letter_code
_entity_poly.pdbx_strand_id
1 'polypeptide(L)'
;MQRRTCTGSPLLVVLGLAATLIFGCSGGNGPSLPSPERGDVIDTEEFIVEAGEEVRYDSSTTIRAQTARIDGEVICGDGSAPGDDGPSITIEAEGYLTISGSIRAGDGWPGGADEAGGNGGSIFLRSTGGDITVGQAAQSEALPAQAGAGQLVAGDGAAGGDGLTGGAGGAGGSITLECPNGTLTLDAAEGLLHRGNGGDGGRGVVGGQDILALEAATELTNSGGNGGRLHVDCAELFGVETVQSAEQYEGAPVFVAWLDPGTMTGGAGGDAGDFYLGIDPDTGESSWPAEVAPADLMTKLDGREELTMTALNGGDSDTHGGNGGDVHLDFSDAVMPGEGTDGGYIFGVG
;
A
#
# COMPACT_ATOMS: atom_id res chain seq x y z
N MET A 1 14.05 -65.89 2.72
CA MET A 1 14.71 -66.21 4.01
C MET A 1 15.26 -64.93 4.61
N GLN A 2 14.80 -64.60 5.81
CA GLN A 2 14.94 -63.31 6.50
C GLN A 2 16.38 -62.94 6.87
N ARG A 3 16.66 -61.63 6.84
CA ARG A 3 17.90 -61.00 7.29
C ARG A 3 17.87 -60.66 8.79
N ARG A 4 19.09 -60.60 9.30
CA ARG A 4 19.61 -60.47 10.67
C ARG A 4 19.43 -59.09 11.34
N THR A 5 19.12 -59.16 12.64
CA THR A 5 19.75 -58.53 13.84
C THR A 5 19.97 -57.02 14.02
N CYS A 6 19.54 -56.58 15.22
CA CYS A 6 20.29 -55.87 16.27
C CYS A 6 20.37 -54.33 16.37
N THR A 7 19.73 -53.84 17.45
CA THR A 7 20.22 -52.95 18.53
C THR A 7 20.97 -51.66 18.24
N GLY A 8 20.44 -50.57 18.79
CA GLY A 8 21.21 -49.39 19.19
C GLY A 8 20.31 -48.23 19.63
N SER A 9 20.22 -47.96 20.94
CA SER A 9 19.80 -46.64 21.46
C SER A 9 20.95 -45.65 21.30
N PRO A 10 20.66 -44.40 20.91
CA PRO A 10 21.02 -43.26 21.75
C PRO A 10 19.89 -42.20 21.78
N LEU A 11 19.57 -41.61 22.93
CA LEU A 11 20.15 -40.40 23.52
C LEU A 11 19.26 -39.18 23.26
N LEU A 12 18.71 -38.68 24.36
CA LEU A 12 17.89 -37.50 24.54
C LEU A 12 18.71 -36.23 24.24
N VAL A 13 18.22 -35.36 23.36
CA VAL A 13 18.56 -33.93 23.33
C VAL A 13 17.25 -33.16 23.32
N VAL A 14 17.03 -32.39 24.39
CA VAL A 14 15.95 -31.43 24.53
C VAL A 14 16.47 -30.08 24.04
N LEU A 15 15.79 -29.46 23.08
CA LEU A 15 15.82 -28.02 22.84
C LEU A 15 14.42 -27.60 22.37
N GLY A 16 13.84 -26.69 23.15
CA GLY A 16 12.40 -26.43 23.20
C GLY A 16 11.84 -25.78 21.94
N LEU A 17 10.74 -26.36 21.46
CA LEU A 17 9.81 -25.72 20.55
C LEU A 17 8.65 -25.19 21.42
N ALA A 18 8.53 -23.87 21.54
CA ALA A 18 7.33 -23.25 22.07
C ALA A 18 6.33 -23.12 20.92
N ALA A 19 5.36 -24.03 20.89
CA ALA A 19 4.16 -23.92 20.07
C ALA A 19 3.21 -22.85 20.64
N THR A 20 2.51 -22.12 19.77
CA THR A 20 1.17 -21.59 20.07
C THR A 20 0.26 -21.85 18.86
N LEU A 21 -0.93 -22.41 19.16
CA LEU A 21 -1.96 -23.02 18.30
C LEU A 21 -2.85 -22.01 17.55
N ILE A 22 -3.22 -22.25 16.27
CA ILE A 22 -4.43 -22.93 15.72
C ILE A 22 -5.80 -22.47 16.27
N PHE A 23 -6.62 -21.90 15.37
CA PHE A 23 -8.05 -22.23 15.26
C PHE A 23 -8.43 -22.53 13.80
N GLY A 24 -8.51 -23.82 13.49
CA GLY A 24 -9.31 -24.35 12.40
C GLY A 24 -10.52 -25.10 12.96
N CYS A 25 -11.71 -24.75 12.47
CA CYS A 25 -12.95 -25.53 12.48
C CYS A 25 -13.82 -24.90 11.37
N SER A 26 -14.34 -25.59 10.35
CA SER A 26 -14.59 -27.02 10.20
C SER A 26 -14.90 -27.37 8.73
N GLY A 27 -14.39 -28.51 8.23
CA GLY A 27 -15.21 -29.42 7.40
C GLY A 27 -14.83 -29.66 5.94
N GLY A 28 -13.61 -30.12 5.65
CA GLY A 28 -13.29 -30.74 4.36
C GLY A 28 -11.85 -31.22 4.34
N ASN A 29 -11.59 -32.48 3.99
CA ASN A 29 -10.23 -33.01 3.87
C ASN A 29 -9.58 -32.49 2.58
N GLY A 30 -9.19 -31.21 2.55
CA GLY A 30 -8.21 -30.69 1.59
C GLY A 30 -6.78 -30.96 2.10
N PRO A 31 -5.77 -31.07 1.22
CA PRO A 31 -4.38 -31.09 1.66
C PRO A 31 -4.12 -29.82 2.48
N SER A 32 -3.67 -29.98 3.73
CA SER A 32 -3.23 -28.84 4.55
C SER A 32 -2.10 -28.14 3.80
N LEU A 33 -2.40 -26.98 3.22
CA LEU A 33 -1.39 -26.16 2.57
C LEU A 33 -0.29 -25.84 3.60
N PRO A 34 0.99 -25.92 3.23
CA PRO A 34 2.07 -25.56 4.15
C PRO A 34 1.91 -24.10 4.57
N SER A 35 1.78 -23.85 5.87
CA SER A 35 1.90 -22.51 6.43
C SER A 35 3.35 -22.07 6.25
N PRO A 36 3.64 -21.02 5.47
CA PRO A 36 5.01 -20.59 5.28
C PRO A 36 5.50 -19.77 6.47
N GLU A 37 6.78 -19.91 6.82
CA GLU A 37 7.49 -19.04 7.76
C GLU A 37 8.13 -17.86 6.99
N ARG A 38 7.43 -16.72 6.91
CA ARG A 38 7.97 -15.37 6.60
C ARG A 38 8.93 -15.25 5.38
N GLY A 39 8.39 -14.79 4.23
CA GLY A 39 9.17 -14.45 3.02
C GLY A 39 9.29 -15.60 2.00
N ASP A 40 8.30 -16.49 1.98
CA ASP A 40 8.45 -17.82 1.41
C ASP A 40 8.03 -17.93 -0.06
N VAL A 41 8.80 -18.78 -0.75
CA VAL A 41 8.42 -19.37 -2.02
C VAL A 41 7.75 -20.71 -1.75
N ILE A 42 6.49 -20.83 -2.15
CA ILE A 42 5.72 -22.07 -2.08
C ILE A 42 5.76 -22.71 -3.47
N ASP A 43 6.55 -23.77 -3.60
CA ASP A 43 6.56 -24.59 -4.82
C ASP A 43 5.60 -25.77 -4.65
N THR A 44 4.55 -25.81 -5.48
CA THR A 44 3.54 -26.90 -5.48
C THR A 44 3.23 -27.34 -6.91
N GLU A 45 2.62 -28.51 -7.07
CA GLU A 45 2.11 -28.92 -8.39
C GLU A 45 0.80 -28.19 -8.70
N GLU A 46 -0.14 -28.18 -7.76
CA GLU A 46 -1.39 -27.43 -7.85
C GLU A 46 -1.55 -26.58 -6.60
N PHE A 47 -1.98 -25.32 -6.76
CA PHE A 47 -2.36 -24.45 -5.65
C PHE A 47 -3.88 -24.29 -5.64
N ILE A 48 -4.55 -24.93 -4.68
CA ILE A 48 -6.01 -24.94 -4.58
C ILE A 48 -6.44 -24.38 -3.23
N VAL A 49 -7.33 -23.39 -3.25
CA VAL A 49 -8.02 -22.87 -2.07
C VAL A 49 -9.51 -23.05 -2.31
N GLU A 50 -10.12 -24.00 -1.61
CA GLU A 50 -11.52 -24.35 -1.84
C GLU A 50 -12.46 -23.27 -1.29
N ALA A 51 -13.68 -23.23 -1.81
CA ALA A 51 -14.70 -22.31 -1.33
C ALA A 51 -14.94 -22.46 0.19
N GLY A 52 -14.86 -21.35 0.92
CA GLY A 52 -14.98 -21.31 2.38
C GLY A 52 -13.68 -21.61 3.14
N GLU A 53 -12.58 -21.87 2.45
CA GLU A 53 -11.25 -21.89 3.04
C GLU A 53 -10.61 -20.51 3.02
N GLU A 54 -9.83 -20.19 4.06
CA GLU A 54 -9.01 -18.98 4.17
C GLU A 54 -7.55 -19.38 4.35
N VAL A 55 -6.66 -18.81 3.54
CA VAL A 55 -5.22 -18.93 3.67
C VAL A 55 -4.65 -17.56 3.99
N ARG A 56 -3.92 -17.45 5.11
CA ARG A 56 -3.34 -16.20 5.58
C ARG A 56 -1.81 -16.23 5.53
N TYR A 57 -1.22 -15.14 5.05
CA TYR A 57 0.23 -14.93 5.07
C TYR A 57 0.59 -13.65 5.83
N ASP A 58 1.58 -13.73 6.72
CA ASP A 58 2.06 -12.57 7.52
C ASP A 58 3.21 -11.82 6.83
N SER A 59 3.51 -12.14 5.57
CA SER A 59 4.63 -11.59 4.80
C SER A 59 4.42 -11.79 3.31
N SER A 60 5.17 -11.03 2.50
CA SER A 60 5.12 -11.19 1.05
C SER A 60 5.42 -12.64 0.66
N THR A 61 4.55 -13.20 -0.18
CA THR A 61 4.57 -14.64 -0.50
C THR A 61 4.55 -14.84 -2.00
N THR A 62 5.39 -15.76 -2.48
CA THR A 62 5.40 -16.17 -3.89
C THR A 62 4.97 -17.63 -4.01
N ILE A 63 3.90 -17.89 -4.74
CA ILE A 63 3.40 -19.22 -5.03
C ILE A 63 3.78 -19.58 -6.47
N ARG A 64 4.42 -20.72 -6.65
CA ARG A 64 4.74 -21.30 -7.96
C ARG A 64 4.02 -22.62 -8.10
N ALA A 65 3.20 -22.74 -9.13
CA ALA A 65 2.40 -23.93 -9.38
C ALA A 65 2.39 -24.32 -10.87
N GLN A 66 2.01 -25.56 -11.19
CA GLN A 66 1.61 -25.87 -12.56
C GLN A 66 0.25 -25.21 -12.87
N THR A 67 -0.70 -25.26 -11.94
CA THR A 67 -2.01 -24.59 -12.06
C THR A 67 -2.44 -24.02 -10.71
N ALA A 68 -3.30 -23.00 -10.72
CA ALA A 68 -3.92 -22.52 -9.48
C ALA A 68 -5.43 -22.27 -9.62
N ARG A 69 -6.19 -22.67 -8.60
CA ARG A 69 -7.63 -22.44 -8.46
C ARG A 69 -7.94 -21.89 -7.07
N ILE A 70 -8.47 -20.68 -7.02
CA ILE A 70 -8.79 -19.99 -5.77
C ILE A 70 -10.28 -19.68 -5.77
N ASP A 71 -11.03 -20.51 -5.05
CA ASP A 71 -12.47 -20.36 -4.84
C ASP A 71 -12.80 -19.84 -3.43
N GLY A 72 -11.84 -19.94 -2.50
CA GLY A 72 -11.89 -19.35 -1.15
C GLY A 72 -11.13 -18.01 -1.05
N GLU A 73 -10.44 -17.78 0.06
CA GLU A 73 -9.75 -16.51 0.34
C GLU A 73 -8.24 -16.71 0.52
N VAL A 74 -7.44 -15.88 -0.13
CA VAL A 74 -6.00 -15.76 0.10
C VAL A 74 -5.73 -14.34 0.56
N ILE A 75 -5.28 -14.17 1.80
CA ILE A 75 -5.12 -12.86 2.41
C ILE A 75 -3.73 -12.68 3.01
N CYS A 76 -3.20 -11.49 2.90
CA CYS A 76 -2.06 -11.05 3.66
C CYS A 76 -2.52 -10.27 4.90
N GLY A 77 -1.74 -10.37 5.99
CA GLY A 77 -1.82 -9.39 7.06
C GLY A 77 -1.22 -8.05 6.62
N ASP A 78 -1.50 -6.99 7.37
CA ASP A 78 -0.98 -5.64 7.11
C ASP A 78 0.47 -5.49 7.58
N GLY A 79 1.09 -4.35 7.28
CA GLY A 79 2.31 -3.89 7.95
C GLY A 79 2.16 -3.94 9.48
N SER A 80 3.26 -4.05 10.22
CA SER A 80 3.21 -4.39 11.65
C SER A 80 3.85 -3.36 12.58
N ALA A 81 4.58 -2.40 12.02
CA ALA A 81 5.33 -1.38 12.72
C ALA A 81 5.34 -0.08 11.91
N PRO A 82 5.65 1.07 12.56
CA PRO A 82 5.75 2.37 11.90
C PRO A 82 6.46 2.34 10.53
N GLY A 83 5.76 2.76 9.48
CA GLY A 83 6.28 2.79 8.11
C GLY A 83 6.46 1.43 7.42
N ASP A 84 6.05 0.31 8.03
CA ASP A 84 6.15 -1.02 7.43
C ASP A 84 5.26 -1.13 6.18
N ASP A 85 5.82 -1.67 5.11
CA ASP A 85 5.07 -2.01 3.91
C ASP A 85 4.09 -3.18 4.14
N GLY A 86 2.97 -3.10 3.45
CA GLY A 86 1.99 -4.15 3.26
C GLY A 86 2.58 -5.34 2.47
N PRO A 87 2.46 -6.57 2.98
CA PRO A 87 2.82 -7.79 2.27
C PRO A 87 2.14 -7.96 0.91
N SER A 88 2.91 -8.39 -0.09
CA SER A 88 2.44 -8.65 -1.46
C SER A 88 2.19 -10.13 -1.75
N ILE A 89 1.28 -10.43 -2.67
CA ILE A 89 0.99 -11.79 -3.14
C ILE A 89 1.40 -11.94 -4.59
N THR A 90 2.30 -12.90 -4.84
CA THR A 90 2.73 -13.27 -6.19
C THR A 90 2.30 -14.70 -6.46
N ILE A 91 1.59 -14.95 -7.55
CA ILE A 91 1.22 -16.30 -8.01
C ILE A 91 1.69 -16.47 -9.45
N GLU A 92 2.58 -17.44 -9.66
CA GLU A 92 3.11 -17.82 -10.96
C GLU A 92 2.63 -19.25 -11.28
N ALA A 93 1.85 -19.42 -12.34
CA ALA A 93 1.46 -20.73 -12.86
C ALA A 93 2.03 -21.01 -14.26
N GLU A 94 2.36 -22.27 -14.52
CA GLU A 94 2.74 -22.71 -15.87
C GLU A 94 1.53 -22.83 -16.81
N GLY A 95 0.40 -23.30 -16.27
CA GLY A 95 -0.90 -23.46 -16.91
C GLY A 95 -1.90 -22.40 -16.46
N TYR A 96 -3.16 -22.78 -16.22
CA TYR A 96 -4.23 -21.81 -15.94
C TYR A 96 -4.23 -21.30 -14.49
N LEU A 97 -4.69 -20.05 -14.33
CA LEU A 97 -5.05 -19.42 -13.06
C LEU A 97 -6.55 -19.10 -13.06
N THR A 98 -7.29 -19.60 -12.08
CA THR A 98 -8.72 -19.31 -11.92
C THR A 98 -8.99 -18.77 -10.52
N ILE A 99 -9.57 -17.58 -10.44
CA ILE A 99 -9.87 -16.87 -9.20
C ILE A 99 -11.36 -16.56 -9.18
N SER A 100 -12.12 -17.40 -8.49
CA SER A 100 -13.55 -17.17 -8.23
C SER A 100 -13.85 -16.68 -6.82
N GLY A 101 -12.89 -16.84 -5.90
CA GLY A 101 -12.87 -16.23 -4.57
C GLY A 101 -11.99 -14.97 -4.50
N SER A 102 -11.45 -14.62 -3.34
CA SER A 102 -10.73 -13.35 -3.15
C SER A 102 -9.24 -13.50 -2.87
N ILE A 103 -8.44 -12.60 -3.44
CA ILE A 103 -7.03 -12.39 -3.09
C ILE A 103 -6.88 -10.97 -2.54
N ARG A 104 -6.31 -10.84 -1.34
CA ARG A 104 -6.09 -9.55 -0.67
C ARG A 104 -4.65 -9.40 -0.22
N ALA A 105 -3.94 -8.41 -0.75
CA ALA A 105 -2.64 -8.01 -0.24
C ALA A 105 -2.82 -7.16 1.03
N GLY A 106 -1.74 -6.98 1.79
CA GLY A 106 -1.79 -6.24 3.07
C GLY A 106 -1.66 -4.74 2.87
N ASP A 107 -2.25 -3.96 3.77
CA ASP A 107 -2.10 -2.51 3.78
C ASP A 107 -0.74 -2.09 4.39
N GLY A 108 -0.25 -0.93 3.98
CA GLY A 108 0.90 -0.30 4.63
C GLY A 108 0.56 0.14 6.06
N TRP A 109 1.57 0.30 6.90
CA TRP A 109 1.39 0.79 8.26
C TRP A 109 1.73 2.28 8.39
N PRO A 110 0.96 3.07 9.18
CA PRO A 110 1.23 4.50 9.34
C PRO A 110 2.66 4.80 9.79
N GLY A 111 3.20 5.92 9.33
CA GLY A 111 4.54 6.38 9.72
C GLY A 111 4.62 6.72 11.21
N GLY A 112 5.81 6.55 11.78
CA GLY A 112 6.20 7.13 13.07
C GLY A 112 6.50 8.63 12.93
N ALA A 113 6.90 9.29 14.01
CA ALA A 113 7.15 10.73 13.95
C ALA A 113 8.25 11.08 12.92
N ASP A 114 7.93 11.96 11.97
CA ASP A 114 8.78 12.30 10.81
C ASP A 114 9.12 11.13 9.85
N GLU A 115 8.46 9.98 10.01
CA GLU A 115 8.69 8.80 9.18
C GLU A 115 7.59 8.65 8.13
N ALA A 116 7.97 8.15 6.95
CA ALA A 116 7.02 7.87 5.89
C ALA A 116 6.04 6.75 6.28
N GLY A 117 4.83 6.81 5.72
CA GLY A 117 3.89 5.71 5.77
C GLY A 117 4.36 4.55 4.90
N GLY A 118 4.04 3.33 5.32
CA GLY A 118 4.33 2.13 4.55
C GLY A 118 3.52 2.05 3.26
N ASN A 119 4.09 1.42 2.24
CA ASN A 119 3.40 1.19 0.97
C ASN A 119 2.42 0.03 1.08
N GLY A 120 1.33 0.06 0.32
CA GLY A 120 0.41 -1.05 0.21
C GLY A 120 0.97 -2.22 -0.60
N GLY A 121 0.58 -3.44 -0.22
CA GLY A 121 1.00 -4.68 -0.88
C GLY A 121 0.39 -4.84 -2.26
N SER A 122 1.17 -5.37 -3.21
CA SER A 122 0.72 -5.60 -4.59
C SER A 122 0.28 -7.04 -4.82
N ILE A 123 -0.57 -7.23 -5.83
CA ILE A 123 -0.96 -8.55 -6.34
C ILE A 123 -0.34 -8.73 -7.73
N PHE A 124 0.43 -9.81 -7.90
CA PHE A 124 1.03 -10.18 -9.17
C PHE A 124 0.57 -11.60 -9.56
N LEU A 125 -0.18 -11.73 -10.65
CA LEU A 125 -0.63 -13.01 -11.18
C LEU A 125 -0.02 -13.21 -12.56
N ARG A 126 0.76 -14.29 -12.73
CA ARG A 126 1.33 -14.65 -14.03
C ARG A 126 1.02 -16.07 -14.41
N SER A 127 0.54 -16.25 -15.64
CA SER A 127 0.43 -17.53 -16.32
C SER A 127 1.36 -17.54 -17.54
N THR A 128 2.34 -18.45 -17.57
CA THR A 128 3.30 -18.50 -18.70
C THR A 128 2.80 -19.27 -19.91
N GLY A 129 1.88 -20.21 -19.72
CA GLY A 129 1.43 -21.15 -20.75
C GLY A 129 -0.08 -21.41 -20.76
N GLY A 130 -0.86 -20.72 -19.94
CA GLY A 130 -2.32 -20.83 -19.89
C GLY A 130 -3.04 -19.48 -19.76
N ASP A 131 -4.32 -19.55 -19.43
CA ASP A 131 -5.21 -18.41 -19.28
C ASP A 131 -5.30 -17.93 -17.83
N ILE A 132 -5.69 -16.67 -17.63
CA ILE A 132 -6.07 -16.12 -16.33
C ILE A 132 -7.57 -15.82 -16.37
N THR A 133 -8.32 -16.29 -15.39
CA THR A 133 -9.74 -15.96 -15.20
C THR A 133 -9.96 -15.40 -13.80
N VAL A 134 -10.56 -14.21 -13.71
CA VAL A 134 -10.91 -13.53 -12.45
C VAL A 134 -12.41 -13.21 -12.45
N GLY A 135 -13.09 -13.51 -11.35
CA GLY A 135 -14.54 -13.32 -11.21
C GLY A 135 -15.29 -14.64 -11.28
N GLN A 136 -16.59 -14.64 -11.58
CA GLN A 136 -17.30 -15.91 -11.67
C GLN A 136 -16.77 -16.67 -12.88
N ALA A 137 -16.22 -17.86 -12.64
CA ALA A 137 -15.85 -18.75 -13.72
C ALA A 137 -17.11 -19.00 -14.57
N ALA A 138 -17.09 -18.57 -15.83
CA ALA A 138 -18.16 -18.88 -16.76
C ALA A 138 -18.19 -20.39 -16.98
N GLN A 139 -18.94 -21.15 -16.16
CA GLN A 139 -19.68 -22.34 -16.59
C GLN A 139 -20.54 -23.00 -15.51
N SER A 140 -21.82 -23.17 -15.90
CA SER A 140 -22.68 -24.35 -15.70
C SER A 140 -22.83 -24.94 -14.30
N GLU A 141 -24.05 -24.77 -13.78
CA GLU A 141 -24.68 -25.44 -12.63
C GLU A 141 -24.41 -24.83 -11.24
N ALA A 142 -25.33 -23.94 -10.86
CA ALA A 142 -25.83 -23.67 -9.51
C ALA A 142 -24.92 -24.09 -8.33
N LEU A 143 -23.88 -23.29 -8.06
CA LEU A 143 -23.30 -23.21 -6.73
C LEU A 143 -24.19 -22.32 -5.84
N PRO A 144 -24.42 -22.68 -4.56
CA PRO A 144 -25.21 -21.87 -3.65
C PRO A 144 -24.53 -20.51 -3.42
N ALA A 145 -25.35 -19.45 -3.45
CA ALA A 145 -24.95 -18.06 -3.25
C ALA A 145 -24.32 -17.85 -1.87
N GLN A 146 -23.00 -18.06 -1.76
CA GLN A 146 -22.18 -17.69 -0.61
C GLN A 146 -20.68 -17.59 -0.91
N ALA A 147 -20.22 -17.90 -2.13
CA ALA A 147 -18.92 -17.44 -2.60
C ALA A 147 -19.08 -15.97 -3.02
N GLY A 148 -18.33 -15.06 -2.39
CA GLY A 148 -18.21 -13.69 -2.89
C GLY A 148 -17.81 -13.72 -4.36
N ALA A 149 -18.26 -12.75 -5.15
CA ALA A 149 -17.72 -12.59 -6.51
C ALA A 149 -16.18 -12.55 -6.42
N GLY A 150 -15.47 -13.08 -7.42
CA GLY A 150 -14.00 -13.08 -7.36
C GLY A 150 -13.48 -11.66 -7.18
N GLN A 151 -12.49 -11.46 -6.31
CA GLN A 151 -11.96 -10.12 -5.99
C GLN A 151 -10.44 -10.12 -5.91
N LEU A 152 -9.82 -9.09 -6.48
CA LEU A 152 -8.40 -8.78 -6.27
C LEU A 152 -8.30 -7.43 -5.57
N VAL A 153 -7.76 -7.43 -4.35
CA VAL A 153 -7.64 -6.24 -3.50
C VAL A 153 -6.17 -6.02 -3.17
N ALA A 154 -5.52 -5.10 -3.88
CA ALA A 154 -4.21 -4.62 -3.49
C ALA A 154 -4.33 -3.73 -2.24
N GLY A 155 -3.27 -3.66 -1.45
CA GLY A 155 -3.29 -2.91 -0.19
C GLY A 155 -3.19 -1.40 -0.40
N ASP A 156 -3.77 -0.63 0.51
CA ASP A 156 -3.65 0.82 0.57
C ASP A 156 -2.29 1.24 1.15
N GLY A 157 -1.75 2.35 0.65
CA GLY A 157 -0.61 3.03 1.26
C GLY A 157 -1.04 3.77 2.52
N ALA A 158 -0.17 3.81 3.53
CA ALA A 158 -0.48 4.42 4.80
C ALA A 158 -0.12 5.90 4.86
N ALA A 159 -0.74 6.64 5.77
CA ALA A 159 -0.37 8.02 6.03
C ALA A 159 1.05 8.14 6.58
N GLY A 160 1.76 9.19 6.17
CA GLY A 160 3.01 9.62 6.80
C GLY A 160 2.77 10.09 8.23
N GLY A 161 3.77 9.95 9.09
CA GLY A 161 3.63 10.39 10.48
C GLY A 161 3.88 11.89 10.63
N ASP A 162 3.19 12.51 11.59
CA ASP A 162 3.39 13.91 11.94
C ASP A 162 4.76 14.12 12.61
N GLY A 163 5.32 15.32 12.52
CA GLY A 163 6.57 15.63 13.20
C GLY A 163 7.10 17.02 12.87
N LEU A 164 8.41 17.21 12.99
CA LEU A 164 9.06 18.47 12.65
C LEU A 164 8.91 18.82 11.16
N THR A 165 9.06 17.83 10.29
CA THR A 165 8.96 17.98 8.83
C THR A 165 7.81 17.18 8.23
N GLY A 166 7.25 16.24 9.00
CA GLY A 166 6.21 15.33 8.55
C GLY A 166 6.74 14.28 7.56
N GLY A 167 6.21 13.06 7.64
CA GLY A 167 6.54 11.97 6.74
C GLY A 167 5.71 11.96 5.45
N ALA A 168 6.24 11.40 4.37
CA ALA A 168 5.46 11.16 3.15
C ALA A 168 4.40 10.07 3.38
N GLY A 169 3.29 10.14 2.66
CA GLY A 169 2.37 9.01 2.54
C GLY A 169 2.95 7.88 1.70
N GLY A 170 2.59 6.64 2.03
CA GLY A 170 2.99 5.45 1.30
C GLY A 170 2.22 5.29 -0.02
N ALA A 171 2.83 4.67 -1.02
CA ALA A 171 2.16 4.37 -2.28
C ALA A 171 1.16 3.21 -2.13
N GLY A 172 0.06 3.27 -2.87
CA GLY A 172 -0.90 2.16 -2.97
C GLY A 172 -0.38 0.98 -3.79
N GLY A 173 -0.80 -0.22 -3.40
CA GLY A 173 -0.46 -1.46 -4.08
C GLY A 173 -1.09 -1.58 -5.46
N SER A 174 -0.36 -2.21 -6.39
CA SER A 174 -0.82 -2.41 -7.77
C SER A 174 -1.31 -3.83 -8.02
N ILE A 175 -2.13 -4.00 -9.06
CA ILE A 175 -2.55 -5.31 -9.58
C ILE A 175 -1.91 -5.51 -10.94
N THR A 176 -1.17 -6.62 -11.10
CA THR A 176 -0.56 -7.01 -12.36
C THR A 176 -1.05 -8.38 -12.78
N LEU A 177 -1.57 -8.48 -14.01
CA LEU A 177 -2.07 -9.70 -14.62
C LEU A 177 -1.31 -9.98 -15.92
N GLU A 178 -0.54 -11.07 -15.96
CA GLU A 178 0.33 -11.42 -17.09
C GLU A 178 0.00 -12.82 -17.62
N CYS A 179 -0.58 -12.89 -18.81
CA CYS A 179 -0.72 -14.11 -19.60
C CYS A 179 -0.41 -13.81 -21.08
N PRO A 180 0.83 -13.45 -21.44
CA PRO A 180 1.17 -12.87 -22.74
C PRO A 180 0.88 -13.79 -23.95
N ASN A 181 0.76 -15.11 -23.72
CA ASN A 181 0.43 -16.09 -24.74
C ASN A 181 -0.99 -16.67 -24.59
N GLY A 182 -1.76 -16.19 -23.62
CA GLY A 182 -3.06 -16.72 -23.23
C GLY A 182 -4.14 -15.65 -23.18
N THR A 183 -5.31 -16.08 -22.74
CA THR A 183 -6.50 -15.26 -22.60
C THR A 183 -6.63 -14.76 -21.17
N LEU A 184 -6.82 -13.46 -20.98
CA LEU A 184 -7.31 -12.89 -19.73
C LEU A 184 -8.83 -12.75 -19.82
N THR A 185 -9.55 -13.39 -18.90
CA THR A 185 -11.00 -13.22 -18.74
C THR A 185 -11.28 -12.50 -17.42
N LEU A 186 -11.89 -11.32 -17.51
CA LEU A 186 -12.39 -10.57 -16.36
C LEU A 186 -13.92 -10.61 -16.39
N ASP A 187 -14.54 -11.37 -15.50
CA ASP A 187 -16.00 -11.34 -15.36
C ASP A 187 -16.40 -10.10 -14.54
N ALA A 188 -16.67 -9.01 -15.25
CA ALA A 188 -16.91 -7.69 -14.67
C ALA A 188 -18.09 -7.73 -13.69
N ALA A 189 -17.76 -7.62 -12.40
CA ALA A 189 -18.69 -7.47 -11.31
C ALA A 189 -18.27 -6.30 -10.42
N GLU A 190 -19.22 -5.70 -9.71
CA GLU A 190 -18.93 -4.64 -8.75
C GLU A 190 -17.89 -5.12 -7.71
N GLY A 191 -16.83 -4.35 -7.53
CA GLY A 191 -15.74 -4.63 -6.61
C GLY A 191 -14.76 -5.71 -7.06
N LEU A 192 -14.79 -6.16 -8.33
CA LEU A 192 -13.85 -7.15 -8.87
C LEU A 192 -12.39 -6.79 -8.61
N LEU A 193 -12.03 -5.51 -8.79
CA LEU A 193 -10.67 -5.00 -8.62
C LEU A 193 -10.65 -3.83 -7.65
N HIS A 194 -9.71 -3.84 -6.71
CA HIS A 194 -9.36 -2.71 -5.88
C HIS A 194 -7.86 -2.47 -5.96
N ARG A 195 -7.46 -1.33 -6.52
CA ARG A 195 -6.07 -0.87 -6.51
C ARG A 195 -5.86 -0.06 -5.24
N GLY A 196 -4.70 -0.19 -4.61
CA GLY A 196 -4.41 0.56 -3.41
C GLY A 196 -4.48 2.07 -3.65
N ASN A 197 -5.05 2.81 -2.73
CA ASN A 197 -4.93 4.26 -2.65
C ASN A 197 -3.54 4.63 -2.11
N GLY A 198 -3.01 5.77 -2.51
CA GLY A 198 -1.87 6.36 -1.84
C GLY A 198 -2.29 6.97 -0.50
N GLY A 199 -1.40 6.91 0.49
CA GLY A 199 -1.61 7.53 1.79
C GLY A 199 -1.31 9.03 1.76
N ASP A 200 -1.89 9.77 2.71
CA ASP A 200 -1.64 11.20 2.84
C ASP A 200 -0.28 11.47 3.50
N GLY A 201 0.32 12.63 3.19
CA GLY A 201 1.48 13.12 3.92
C GLY A 201 1.14 13.56 5.35
N GLY A 202 2.10 13.38 6.26
CA GLY A 202 1.99 13.83 7.65
C GLY A 202 2.20 15.33 7.80
N ARG A 203 1.71 15.89 8.91
CA ARG A 203 1.87 17.32 9.21
C ARG A 203 3.28 17.60 9.71
N GLY A 204 3.90 18.64 9.17
CA GLY A 204 5.13 19.22 9.71
C GLY A 204 4.82 20.40 10.62
N VAL A 205 5.31 20.41 11.86
CA VAL A 205 5.17 21.53 12.79
C VAL A 205 6.55 21.90 13.33
N VAL A 206 7.06 23.06 12.91
CA VAL A 206 8.33 23.57 13.41
C VAL A 206 8.12 24.49 14.60
N GLY A 207 8.59 24.00 15.74
CA GLY A 207 8.71 24.75 16.98
C GLY A 207 9.68 25.91 16.87
N GLY A 208 9.45 27.01 17.57
CA GLY A 208 10.32 28.18 17.50
C GLY A 208 11.74 27.98 18.03
N GLN A 209 11.96 27.01 18.94
CA GLN A 209 13.31 26.58 19.32
C GLN A 209 13.98 25.80 18.18
N ASP A 210 13.19 25.02 17.45
CA ASP A 210 13.65 24.21 16.33
C ASP A 210 13.97 25.09 15.12
N ILE A 211 13.29 26.23 14.92
CA ILE A 211 13.63 27.25 13.89
C ILE A 211 15.11 27.64 13.96
N LEU A 212 15.67 27.76 15.18
CA LEU A 212 17.05 28.19 15.39
C LEU A 212 18.09 27.12 15.08
N ALA A 213 17.65 25.86 15.02
CA ALA A 213 18.44 24.69 14.70
C ALA A 213 18.08 24.10 13.33
N LEU A 214 16.98 24.56 12.72
CA LEU A 214 16.52 24.17 11.41
C LEU A 214 17.52 24.69 10.39
N GLU A 215 18.43 23.83 9.96
CA GLU A 215 19.02 24.00 8.64
C GLU A 215 17.84 23.99 7.68
N ALA A 216 17.54 25.12 7.04
CA ALA A 216 16.39 25.26 6.16
C ALA A 216 16.34 24.07 5.19
N ALA A 217 15.44 23.11 5.46
CA ALA A 217 15.20 22.02 4.55
C ALA A 217 14.72 22.69 3.26
N THR A 218 15.45 22.49 2.17
CA THR A 218 15.11 23.10 0.88
C THR A 218 13.81 22.53 0.31
N GLU A 219 13.39 21.36 0.82
CA GLU A 219 12.21 20.60 0.43
C GLU A 219 11.61 19.93 1.68
N LEU A 220 10.28 19.95 1.80
CA LEU A 220 9.57 19.16 2.81
C LEU A 220 9.62 17.67 2.46
N THR A 221 9.29 16.79 3.39
CA THR A 221 9.24 15.33 3.16
C THR A 221 7.83 14.76 3.16
N ASN A 222 6.82 15.59 3.36
CA ASN A 222 5.44 15.18 3.58
C ASN A 222 4.56 15.14 2.31
N SER A 223 5.07 14.62 1.20
CA SER A 223 4.23 14.40 0.00
C SER A 223 3.14 13.37 0.22
N GLY A 224 2.09 13.43 -0.59
CA GLY A 224 1.12 12.33 -0.69
C GLY A 224 1.67 11.15 -1.49
N GLY A 225 1.18 9.95 -1.19
CA GLY A 225 1.54 8.72 -1.86
C GLY A 225 0.79 8.53 -3.18
N ASN A 226 1.40 7.85 -4.14
CA ASN A 226 0.75 7.57 -5.43
C ASN A 226 -0.30 6.47 -5.31
N GLY A 227 -1.36 6.55 -6.12
CA GLY A 227 -2.32 5.47 -6.27
C GLY A 227 -1.73 4.27 -7.03
N GLY A 228 -2.20 3.08 -6.68
CA GLY A 228 -1.89 1.82 -7.33
C GLY A 228 -2.44 1.74 -8.76
N ARG A 229 -1.77 0.94 -9.59
CA ARG A 229 -2.10 0.79 -11.02
C ARG A 229 -2.63 -0.60 -11.34
N LEU A 230 -3.35 -0.71 -12.44
CA LEU A 230 -3.69 -1.98 -13.06
C LEU A 230 -2.80 -2.16 -14.29
N HIS A 231 -2.00 -3.23 -14.29
CA HIS A 231 -1.23 -3.64 -15.46
C HIS A 231 -1.78 -4.96 -16.01
N VAL A 232 -1.98 -5.01 -17.32
CA VAL A 232 -2.48 -6.17 -18.04
C VAL A 232 -1.60 -6.43 -19.25
N ASP A 233 -1.06 -7.63 -19.33
CA ASP A 233 -0.36 -8.16 -20.50
C ASP A 233 -0.97 -9.50 -20.89
N CYS A 234 -1.65 -9.56 -22.04
CA CYS A 234 -2.34 -10.75 -22.51
C CYS A 234 -2.42 -10.80 -24.04
N ALA A 235 -2.56 -12.02 -24.61
CA ALA A 235 -2.79 -12.18 -26.04
C ALA A 235 -4.24 -11.79 -26.43
N GLU A 236 -5.21 -12.20 -25.61
CA GLU A 236 -6.63 -11.91 -25.79
C GLU A 236 -7.27 -11.47 -24.46
N LEU A 237 -8.20 -10.52 -24.52
CA LEU A 237 -8.92 -9.98 -23.36
C LEU A 237 -10.42 -10.18 -23.55
N PHE A 238 -11.07 -10.88 -22.60
CA PHE A 238 -12.50 -11.17 -22.58
C PHE A 238 -13.18 -10.61 -21.32
N GLY A 239 -14.49 -10.38 -21.45
CA GLY A 239 -15.36 -9.93 -20.36
C GLY A 239 -15.37 -8.41 -20.16
N VAL A 240 -14.61 -7.66 -20.97
CA VAL A 240 -14.60 -6.19 -20.99
C VAL A 240 -14.73 -5.68 -22.42
N GLU A 241 -15.44 -4.56 -22.61
CA GLU A 241 -15.55 -3.94 -23.93
C GLU A 241 -14.24 -3.21 -24.25
N THR A 242 -13.64 -3.46 -25.41
CA THR A 242 -12.41 -2.77 -25.83
C THR A 242 -12.65 -1.91 -27.05
N VAL A 243 -12.11 -0.69 -27.02
CA VAL A 243 -12.12 0.24 -28.15
C VAL A 243 -10.68 0.58 -28.50
N GLN A 244 -10.30 0.37 -29.76
CA GLN A 244 -8.99 0.78 -30.23
C GLN A 244 -8.88 2.32 -30.20
N SER A 245 -7.87 2.83 -29.50
CA SER A 245 -7.51 4.24 -29.50
C SER A 245 -6.87 4.65 -30.84
N ALA A 246 -6.88 5.95 -31.12
CA ALA A 246 -6.09 6.52 -32.21
C ALA A 246 -4.58 6.53 -31.91
N GLU A 247 -4.20 6.33 -30.65
CA GLU A 247 -2.83 6.32 -30.18
C GLU A 247 -2.11 5.00 -30.47
N GLN A 248 -0.79 5.11 -30.60
CA GLN A 248 0.11 3.97 -30.70
C GLN A 248 1.17 4.09 -29.63
N TYR A 249 1.43 2.97 -28.94
CA TYR A 249 2.54 2.85 -28.01
C TYR A 249 3.55 1.90 -28.64
N GLU A 250 4.78 2.37 -28.83
CA GLU A 250 5.87 1.61 -29.49
C GLU A 250 5.49 1.00 -30.86
N GLY A 251 4.59 1.66 -31.59
CA GLY A 251 4.10 1.19 -32.90
C GLY A 251 3.02 0.11 -32.86
N ALA A 252 2.60 -0.31 -31.67
CA ALA A 252 1.43 -1.16 -31.45
C ALA A 252 0.18 -0.30 -31.17
N PRO A 253 -1.01 -0.75 -31.60
CA PRO A 253 -2.27 -0.07 -31.28
C PRO A 253 -2.54 -0.10 -29.77
N VAL A 254 -2.99 1.03 -29.22
CA VAL A 254 -3.47 1.10 -27.83
C VAL A 254 -4.96 0.77 -27.82
N PHE A 255 -5.39 -0.08 -26.89
CA PHE A 255 -6.81 -0.37 -26.66
C PHE A 255 -7.23 0.19 -25.31
N VAL A 256 -8.40 0.83 -25.28
CA VAL A 256 -9.06 1.28 -24.04
C VAL A 256 -10.09 0.23 -23.66
N ALA A 257 -9.90 -0.40 -22.51
CA ALA A 257 -10.89 -1.31 -21.93
C ALA A 257 -11.90 -0.51 -21.10
N TRP A 258 -13.18 -0.71 -21.35
CA TRP A 258 -14.29 -0.17 -20.59
C TRP A 258 -14.72 -1.18 -19.54
N LEU A 259 -14.54 -0.79 -18.27
CA LEU A 259 -15.06 -1.49 -17.11
C LEU A 259 -16.37 -0.82 -16.69
N ASP A 260 -17.38 -1.63 -16.36
CA ASP A 260 -18.63 -1.09 -15.82
C ASP A 260 -18.36 -0.32 -14.52
N PRO A 261 -19.11 0.76 -14.23
CA PRO A 261 -18.96 1.52 -13.00
C PRO A 261 -18.97 0.62 -11.76
N GLY A 262 -17.99 0.81 -10.87
CA GLY A 262 -17.84 0.02 -9.65
C GLY A 262 -17.07 -1.29 -9.83
N THR A 263 -16.77 -1.73 -11.05
CA THR A 263 -15.94 -2.95 -11.29
C THR A 263 -14.52 -2.78 -10.74
N MET A 264 -13.97 -1.57 -10.87
CA MET A 264 -12.67 -1.20 -10.33
C MET A 264 -12.84 -0.03 -9.37
N THR A 265 -12.19 -0.14 -8.21
CA THR A 265 -12.16 0.88 -7.16
C THR A 265 -10.72 1.20 -6.75
N GLY A 266 -10.57 2.27 -5.97
CA GLY A 266 -9.28 2.71 -5.45
C GLY A 266 -8.32 3.22 -6.53
N GLY A 267 -7.05 3.30 -6.15
CA GLY A 267 -6.01 3.93 -6.95
C GLY A 267 -6.11 5.45 -7.00
N ALA A 268 -6.68 6.09 -5.97
CA ALA A 268 -6.52 7.52 -5.75
C ALA A 268 -5.11 7.83 -5.20
N GLY A 269 -4.56 9.00 -5.49
CA GLY A 269 -3.35 9.50 -4.83
C GLY A 269 -3.71 10.16 -3.51
N GLY A 270 -2.80 10.13 -2.54
CA GLY A 270 -2.96 10.82 -1.27
C GLY A 270 -2.61 12.30 -1.37
N ASP A 271 -3.17 13.11 -0.49
CA ASP A 271 -2.86 14.53 -0.37
C ASP A 271 -1.48 14.70 0.29
N ALA A 272 -0.75 15.76 -0.05
CA ALA A 272 0.43 16.10 0.74
C ALA A 272 0.02 16.69 2.09
N GLY A 273 0.90 16.55 3.07
CA GLY A 273 0.71 17.09 4.39
C GLY A 273 0.91 18.60 4.44
N ASP A 274 0.29 19.22 5.44
CA ASP A 274 0.47 20.64 5.72
C ASP A 274 1.76 20.90 6.50
N PHE A 275 2.29 22.12 6.36
CA PHE A 275 3.46 22.57 7.12
C PHE A 275 3.19 23.87 7.88
N TYR A 276 3.50 23.86 9.18
CA TYR A 276 3.24 24.95 10.11
C TYR A 276 4.52 25.42 10.79
N LEU A 277 4.68 26.74 10.94
CA LEU A 277 5.81 27.38 11.60
C LEU A 277 5.33 28.26 12.77
N GLY A 278 5.87 28.06 13.97
CA GLY A 278 5.69 29.00 15.10
C GLY A 278 4.36 28.94 15.85
N ILE A 279 3.32 28.32 15.28
CA ILE A 279 2.06 28.00 15.97
C ILE A 279 1.65 26.58 15.59
N ASP A 280 1.40 25.76 16.59
CA ASP A 280 0.81 24.45 16.40
C ASP A 280 -0.71 24.61 16.15
N PRO A 281 -1.27 24.12 15.02
CA PRO A 281 -2.68 24.30 14.68
C PRO A 281 -3.63 23.50 15.59
N ASP A 282 -3.17 22.40 16.17
CA ASP A 282 -4.00 21.51 16.99
C ASP A 282 -4.10 22.03 18.43
N THR A 283 -3.05 22.67 18.93
CA THR A 283 -3.03 23.24 20.29
C THR A 283 -3.26 24.76 20.33
N GLY A 284 -3.04 25.45 19.21
CA GLY A 284 -3.05 26.91 19.12
C GLY A 284 -1.92 27.57 19.90
N GLU A 285 -0.97 26.79 20.43
CA GLU A 285 0.12 27.30 21.24
C GLU A 285 1.24 27.86 20.35
N SER A 286 1.69 29.07 20.69
CA SER A 286 2.89 29.66 20.10
C SER A 286 4.10 28.84 20.52
N SER A 287 4.81 28.27 19.56
CA SER A 287 6.03 27.52 19.80
C SER A 287 7.30 28.40 19.80
N TRP A 288 7.14 29.72 19.63
CA TRP A 288 8.23 30.70 19.68
C TRP A 288 9.02 30.65 21.00
N PRO A 289 10.37 30.74 20.95
CA PRO A 289 11.18 30.82 22.16
C PRO A 289 10.89 32.12 22.90
N ALA A 290 10.47 32.03 24.17
CA ALA A 290 10.34 33.22 25.02
C ALA A 290 11.68 33.95 25.28
N GLU A 291 12.81 33.26 25.08
CA GLU A 291 14.16 33.71 25.50
C GLU A 291 15.05 34.20 24.35
N VAL A 292 14.61 34.10 23.10
CA VAL A 292 15.45 34.46 21.95
C VAL A 292 15.18 35.92 21.59
N ALA A 293 16.22 36.75 21.69
CA ALA A 293 16.12 38.13 21.27
C ALA A 293 15.74 38.18 19.78
N PRO A 294 14.74 38.98 19.38
CA PRO A 294 14.31 39.06 17.97
C PRO A 294 15.45 39.37 16.98
N ALA A 295 16.47 40.08 17.42
CA ALA A 295 17.68 40.36 16.62
C ALA A 295 18.53 39.12 16.32
N ASP A 296 18.58 38.14 17.22
CA ASP A 296 19.35 36.90 17.05
C ASP A 296 18.64 35.94 16.08
N LEU A 297 17.30 35.94 16.09
CA LEU A 297 16.46 35.22 15.13
C LEU A 297 16.66 35.75 13.70
N MET A 298 16.63 37.07 13.52
CA MET A 298 16.84 37.73 12.22
C MET A 298 18.27 37.58 11.69
N THR A 299 19.27 37.53 12.59
CA THR A 299 20.66 37.30 12.22
C THR A 299 20.90 35.85 11.79
N LYS A 300 20.19 34.88 12.38
CA LYS A 300 20.27 33.46 12.01
C LYS A 300 19.46 33.09 10.77
N LEU A 301 18.34 33.76 10.53
CA LEU A 301 17.60 33.69 9.26
C LEU A 301 18.31 34.44 8.11
N ASP A 302 19.54 34.95 8.34
CA ASP A 302 20.46 35.54 7.36
C ASP A 302 19.83 36.65 6.49
N GLY A 303 19.06 37.54 7.11
CA GLY A 303 18.41 38.65 6.40
C GLY A 303 17.39 38.21 5.35
N ARG A 304 16.93 36.95 5.41
CA ARG A 304 15.83 36.48 4.57
C ARG A 304 14.54 37.14 5.04
N GLU A 305 14.00 38.03 4.21
CA GLU A 305 12.63 38.55 4.34
C GLU A 305 11.58 37.47 4.09
N GLU A 306 12.00 36.36 3.47
CA GLU A 306 11.18 35.22 3.07
C GLU A 306 11.98 33.92 3.24
N LEU A 307 11.48 32.98 4.05
CA LEU A 307 11.88 31.59 3.97
C LEU A 307 10.94 30.93 2.95
N THR A 308 11.45 30.47 1.82
CA THR A 308 10.66 29.66 0.89
C THR A 308 10.98 28.20 1.18
N MET A 309 10.00 27.47 1.71
CA MET A 309 10.00 26.01 1.67
C MET A 309 9.07 25.61 0.52
N THR A 310 9.52 24.70 -0.34
CA THR A 310 8.67 24.24 -1.44
C THR A 310 7.67 23.23 -0.89
N ALA A 311 6.38 23.52 -1.00
CA ALA A 311 5.34 22.55 -0.69
C ALA A 311 5.45 21.37 -1.67
N LEU A 312 5.28 20.13 -1.18
CA LEU A 312 5.32 18.97 -2.04
C LEU A 312 3.96 18.69 -2.68
N ASN A 313 3.99 18.05 -3.85
CA ASN A 313 2.78 17.64 -4.57
C ASN A 313 2.08 16.49 -3.84
N GLY A 314 0.76 16.39 -4.04
CA GLY A 314 0.03 15.18 -3.74
C GLY A 314 0.42 14.06 -4.71
N GLY A 315 -0.06 12.85 -4.41
CA GLY A 315 0.26 11.67 -5.18
C GLY A 315 -0.40 11.63 -6.55
N ASP A 316 0.31 11.09 -7.54
CA ASP A 316 -0.22 10.83 -8.86
C ASP A 316 -1.22 9.68 -8.85
N SER A 317 -2.24 9.75 -9.71
CA SER A 317 -3.12 8.61 -9.94
C SER A 317 -3.92 8.68 -11.23
N ASP A 318 -4.51 7.54 -11.62
CA ASP A 318 -5.35 7.45 -12.82
C ASP A 318 -6.81 7.88 -12.56
N THR A 319 -7.27 7.91 -11.31
CA THR A 319 -8.67 8.22 -10.94
C THR A 319 -8.82 9.60 -10.32
N HIS A 320 -7.95 9.94 -9.37
CA HIS A 320 -7.90 11.24 -8.71
C HIS A 320 -6.50 11.48 -8.12
N GLY A 321 -5.75 12.44 -8.65
CA GLY A 321 -4.48 12.85 -8.05
C GLY A 321 -4.72 13.58 -6.74
N GLY A 322 -3.81 13.43 -5.78
CA GLY A 322 -3.85 14.16 -4.53
C GLY A 322 -3.51 15.64 -4.71
N ASN A 323 -3.97 16.45 -3.78
CA ASN A 323 -3.65 17.86 -3.71
C ASN A 323 -2.22 18.06 -3.19
N GLY A 324 -1.50 19.00 -3.80
CA GLY A 324 -0.25 19.49 -3.23
C GLY A 324 -0.49 20.21 -1.91
N GLY A 325 0.51 20.20 -1.05
CA GLY A 325 0.45 20.84 0.25
C GLY A 325 0.53 22.35 0.06
N ASP A 326 0.06 23.08 1.05
CA ASP A 326 0.28 24.52 1.13
C ASP A 326 1.41 24.81 2.11
N VAL A 327 2.40 25.60 1.67
CA VAL A 327 3.40 26.17 2.57
C VAL A 327 2.95 27.58 2.93
N HIS A 328 2.56 27.75 4.18
CA HIS A 328 2.19 29.05 4.72
C HIS A 328 3.33 29.61 5.56
N LEU A 329 4.11 30.50 4.94
CA LEU A 329 5.22 31.20 5.59
C LEU A 329 4.97 32.71 5.47
N ASP A 330 4.25 33.28 6.44
CA ASP A 330 4.00 34.71 6.49
C ASP A 330 4.88 35.38 7.57
N PHE A 331 5.87 36.16 7.10
CA PHE A 331 6.74 36.99 7.93
C PHE A 331 6.40 38.50 7.81
N SER A 332 5.39 38.86 7.02
CA SER A 332 5.13 40.24 6.58
C SER A 332 4.55 41.15 7.68
N ASP A 333 3.94 40.54 8.71
CA ASP A 333 3.47 41.21 9.93
C ASP A 333 4.42 41.02 11.14
N ALA A 334 5.67 40.63 10.90
CA ALA A 334 6.69 40.54 11.95
C ALA A 334 7.08 41.95 12.47
N VAL A 335 6.20 42.56 13.28
CA VAL A 335 6.52 43.78 14.01
C VAL A 335 7.35 43.39 15.23
N MET A 336 8.66 43.60 15.10
CA MET A 336 9.62 43.55 16.21
C MET A 336 9.09 44.40 17.38
N PRO A 337 9.05 43.89 18.63
CA PRO A 337 8.72 44.73 19.77
C PRO A 337 9.77 45.82 19.93
N GLY A 338 9.35 47.07 19.76
CA GLY A 338 9.98 48.17 20.49
C GLY A 338 9.79 47.94 21.98
N GLU A 339 10.83 48.22 22.77
CA GLU A 339 10.89 48.00 24.21
C GLU A 339 9.56 48.28 24.95
N GLY A 340 8.94 47.23 25.49
CA GLY A 340 8.08 47.34 26.68
C GLY A 340 6.57 47.31 26.51
N THR A 341 5.98 46.19 26.08
CA THR A 341 4.60 45.83 26.48
C THR A 341 4.42 44.32 26.64
N ASP A 342 4.02 43.90 27.84
CA ASP A 342 3.48 42.57 28.13
C ASP A 342 2.16 42.38 27.35
N GLY A 343 2.16 41.57 26.30
CA GLY A 343 0.96 41.27 25.53
C GLY A 343 1.20 40.12 24.55
N GLY A 344 0.46 39.02 24.72
CA GLY A 344 0.51 37.87 23.83
C GLY A 344 0.03 38.20 22.42
N TYR A 345 0.63 37.53 21.45
CA TYR A 345 0.35 37.71 20.02
C TYR A 345 -0.77 36.76 19.57
N ILE A 346 -1.70 37.27 18.75
CA ILE A 346 -2.64 36.49 17.94
C ILE A 346 -2.29 36.80 16.49
N PHE A 347 -1.95 35.77 15.72
CA PHE A 347 -1.64 35.87 14.29
C PHE A 347 -2.91 35.52 13.51
N GLY A 348 -3.37 36.43 12.65
CA GLY A 348 -4.61 36.30 11.89
C GLY A 348 -4.32 36.13 10.40
N VAL A 349 -4.97 35.13 9.82
CA VAL A 349 -4.84 34.60 8.44
C VAL A 349 -5.46 35.55 7.40
N GLY A 350 -4.84 35.61 6.21
CA GLY A 350 -5.46 36.07 4.97
C GLY A 350 -5.44 34.96 3.93
#